data_AF-A0A6L8EPQ8-F1
#
_entry.id   AF-A0A6L8EPQ8-F1
#
_cell.length_a   1.000
_cell.length_b   1.000
_cell.length_c   1.000
_cell.angle_alpha   90.00
_cell.angle_beta   90.00
_cell.angle_gamma   90.00
#
_symmetry.space_group_name_H-M   'P 1'
#
loop_
_entity.id
_entity.type
_entity.pdbx_description
1 polymer ?
#
loop_
_entity_poly.entity_id
_entity_poly.type
_entity_poly.pdbx_seq_one_letter_code
_entity_poly.pdbx_strand_id
1 'polypeptide(L)'
;MEYVVIYEKGDSSYGAYVPDLPGCFAIGETLEETQTLIQEAIEFHIEGLQEDGDDVPQPSLNLPIQYDIPNLGIHKVVENYVHNDDPALFSCKDAAGHLYLVTAGENDQDKTWLRVEISNERFNLIRSGGIDLRNAFTDNENGYLVRMKVPHDAPTQSSPEVIHPDEIPEDLLPFPGERLGLKTETLPALNSPEELASSKNREILNLTLNFLGVFRTEAPIDSLGKILTGFQKVINRIGMNRSDFNLKKKSEDIRNPFGISMLEVGAGSFDIRFASTELVDLFKSSNLGDAIDEFLKLFNAGSDQVKLKPLIEQFGPKIAKDYINFLKPLSESVVDTRFTWTSPHPKLGGTAQLSNSQMVKIIDILEKIQEETSVTIKIHGTLVGLSLRSKLFEIETTDENFYEKDYFKGKITDEAINTESIRNATLSQTYIAEIQGFVEIGETKDENNIKFRLLSLSQ
;
A
#
# COMPACT_ATOMS: atom_id res chain seq x y z
N MET A 1 19.40 -26.74 -14.30
CA MET A 1 18.85 -25.87 -15.36
C MET A 1 17.48 -25.42 -14.88
N GLU A 2 17.08 -24.17 -15.13
CA GLU A 2 15.79 -23.62 -14.65
C GLU A 2 14.86 -23.40 -15.83
N TYR A 3 13.78 -24.19 -15.96
CA TYR A 3 12.82 -24.08 -17.07
C TYR A 3 11.56 -23.34 -16.66
N VAL A 4 10.95 -22.60 -17.61
CA VAL A 4 9.63 -21.98 -17.41
C VAL A 4 8.54 -23.04 -17.59
N VAL A 5 7.62 -23.11 -16.63
CA VAL A 5 6.48 -24.05 -16.66
C VAL A 5 5.18 -23.25 -16.72
N ILE A 6 4.33 -23.58 -17.70
CA ILE A 6 2.99 -22.98 -17.85
C ILE A 6 1.99 -23.91 -17.20
N TYR A 7 1.10 -23.36 -16.35
CA TYR A 7 0.02 -24.09 -15.69
C TYR A 7 -1.33 -23.61 -16.23
N GLU A 8 -2.16 -24.57 -16.59
CA GLU A 8 -3.52 -24.34 -17.08
C GLU A 8 -4.53 -25.01 -16.14
N LYS A 9 -5.65 -24.33 -15.90
CA LYS A 9 -6.73 -24.87 -15.07
C LYS A 9 -7.85 -25.39 -15.96
N GLY A 10 -8.14 -26.68 -15.86
CA GLY A 10 -9.32 -27.31 -16.45
C GLY A 10 -10.52 -27.35 -15.49
N ASP A 11 -11.62 -27.94 -15.95
CA ASP A 11 -12.88 -28.01 -15.18
C ASP A 11 -12.76 -28.80 -13.87
N SER A 12 -11.91 -29.83 -13.85
CA SER A 12 -11.72 -30.73 -12.69
C SER A 12 -10.25 -31.06 -12.38
N SER A 13 -9.31 -30.42 -13.06
CA SER A 13 -7.87 -30.74 -12.97
C SER A 13 -7.00 -29.54 -13.34
N TYR A 14 -5.70 -29.68 -13.15
CA TYR A 14 -4.67 -28.77 -13.64
C TYR A 14 -3.78 -29.50 -14.65
N GLY A 15 -3.44 -28.83 -15.73
CA GLY A 15 -2.42 -29.26 -16.68
C GLY A 15 -1.18 -28.37 -16.54
N ALA A 16 -0.01 -28.93 -16.83
CA ALA A 16 1.22 -28.18 -16.94
C ALA A 16 2.05 -28.67 -18.13
N TYR A 17 2.77 -27.76 -18.76
CA TYR A 17 3.72 -28.09 -19.82
C TYR A 17 4.93 -27.15 -19.81
N VAL A 18 6.02 -27.61 -20.40
CA VAL A 18 7.29 -26.86 -20.50
C VAL A 18 7.52 -26.48 -21.97
N PRO A 19 7.40 -25.20 -22.34
CA PRO A 19 7.55 -24.78 -23.74
C PRO A 19 8.89 -25.17 -24.37
N ASP A 20 9.96 -25.14 -23.57
CA ASP A 20 11.33 -25.45 -24.02
C ASP A 20 11.61 -26.95 -24.13
N LEU A 21 10.75 -27.81 -23.59
CA LEU A 21 10.88 -29.27 -23.64
C LEU A 21 9.63 -29.85 -24.34
N PRO A 22 9.56 -29.82 -25.68
CA PRO A 22 8.41 -30.31 -26.42
C PRO A 22 8.06 -31.76 -26.06
N GLY A 23 6.82 -31.98 -25.64
CA GLY A 23 6.36 -33.30 -25.18
C GLY A 23 6.54 -33.55 -23.68
N CYS A 24 7.07 -32.59 -22.91
CA CYS A 24 7.08 -32.62 -21.46
C CYS A 24 5.83 -31.93 -20.89
N PHE A 25 4.89 -32.74 -20.40
CA PHE A 25 3.62 -32.28 -19.82
C PHE A 25 3.18 -33.17 -18.65
N ALA A 26 2.34 -32.64 -17.78
CA ALA A 26 1.76 -33.34 -16.63
C ALA A 26 0.33 -32.86 -16.36
N ILE A 27 -0.48 -33.71 -15.74
CA ILE A 27 -1.86 -33.41 -15.33
C ILE A 27 -2.07 -33.95 -13.93
N GLY A 28 -2.65 -33.15 -13.03
CA GLY A 28 -3.02 -33.54 -11.66
C GLY A 28 -4.38 -32.99 -11.24
N GLU A 29 -4.95 -33.53 -10.16
CA GLU A 29 -6.24 -33.08 -9.61
C GLU A 29 -6.07 -31.73 -8.87
N THR A 30 -4.89 -31.47 -8.31
CA THR A 30 -4.55 -30.20 -7.65
C THR A 30 -3.35 -29.51 -8.29
N LEU A 31 -3.19 -28.21 -8.01
CA LEU A 31 -2.04 -27.43 -8.47
C LEU A 31 -0.74 -27.96 -7.86
N GLU A 32 -0.71 -28.28 -6.55
CA GLU A 32 0.49 -28.83 -5.91
C GLU A 32 0.89 -30.21 -6.47
N GLU A 33 -0.10 -31.06 -6.76
CA GLU A 33 0.15 -32.35 -7.40
C GLU A 33 0.74 -32.16 -8.80
N THR A 34 0.15 -31.25 -9.60
CA THR A 34 0.62 -30.95 -10.96
C THR A 34 2.03 -30.36 -10.96
N GLN A 35 2.37 -29.53 -9.98
CA GLN A 35 3.74 -29.00 -9.78
C GLN A 35 4.75 -30.11 -9.48
N THR A 36 4.38 -31.09 -8.67
CA THR A 36 5.25 -32.23 -8.36
C THR A 36 5.46 -33.09 -9.60
N LEU A 37 4.37 -33.43 -10.30
CA LEU A 37 4.41 -34.29 -11.48
C LEU A 37 5.18 -33.66 -12.64
N ILE A 38 5.03 -32.36 -12.90
CA ILE A 38 5.76 -31.70 -13.98
C ILE A 38 7.26 -31.61 -13.68
N GLN A 39 7.65 -31.49 -12.41
CA GLN A 39 9.06 -31.52 -12.01
C GLN A 39 9.69 -32.89 -12.32
N GLU A 40 9.02 -33.98 -11.95
CA GLU A 40 9.47 -35.35 -12.26
C GLU A 40 9.51 -35.59 -13.77
N ALA A 41 8.52 -35.10 -14.52
CA ALA A 41 8.47 -35.22 -15.98
C ALA A 41 9.63 -34.48 -16.67
N ILE A 42 10.06 -33.33 -16.15
CA ILE A 42 11.22 -32.58 -16.67
C ILE A 42 12.50 -33.39 -16.46
N GLU A 43 12.72 -33.92 -15.26
CA GLU A 43 13.89 -34.73 -14.93
C GLU A 43 13.97 -35.95 -15.85
N PHE A 44 12.87 -36.71 -15.93
CA PHE A 44 12.79 -37.91 -16.78
C PHE A 44 13.01 -37.61 -18.26
N HIS A 45 12.44 -36.52 -18.78
CA HIS A 45 12.56 -36.14 -20.18
C HIS A 45 14.01 -35.75 -20.54
N ILE A 46 14.70 -35.03 -19.67
CA ILE A 46 16.11 -34.65 -19.87
C ILE A 46 17.02 -35.89 -19.81
N GLU A 47 16.77 -36.81 -18.87
CA GLU A 47 17.52 -38.07 -18.79
C GLU A 47 17.37 -38.88 -20.08
N GLY A 48 16.14 -39.02 -20.61
CA GLY A 48 15.88 -39.72 -21.87
C GLY A 48 16.65 -39.11 -23.06
N LEU A 49 16.63 -37.77 -23.20
CA LEU A 49 17.39 -37.08 -24.26
C LEU A 49 18.90 -37.34 -24.15
N GLN A 50 19.45 -37.36 -22.93
CA GLN A 50 20.85 -37.64 -22.69
C GLN A 50 21.24 -39.09 -23.02
N GLU A 51 20.35 -40.05 -22.73
CA GLU A 51 20.56 -41.47 -23.04
C GLU A 51 20.50 -41.76 -24.54
N ASP A 52 19.61 -41.10 -25.26
CA ASP A 52 19.46 -41.23 -26.71
C ASP A 52 20.55 -40.47 -27.50
N GLY A 53 21.36 -39.65 -26.80
CA GLY A 53 22.45 -38.87 -27.38
C GLY A 53 22.00 -37.58 -28.07
N ASP A 54 20.79 -37.12 -27.76
CA ASP A 54 20.22 -35.87 -28.26
C ASP A 54 20.65 -34.66 -27.40
N ASP A 55 20.70 -33.49 -28.01
CA ASP A 55 21.04 -32.25 -27.30
C ASP A 55 19.88 -31.81 -26.39
N VAL A 56 20.16 -31.60 -25.10
CA VAL A 56 19.17 -31.08 -24.14
C VAL A 56 18.87 -29.60 -24.46
N PRO A 57 17.61 -29.24 -24.78
CA PRO A 57 17.22 -27.85 -25.06
C PRO A 57 17.57 -26.93 -23.89
N GLN A 58 18.17 -25.77 -24.14
CA GLN A 58 18.50 -24.83 -23.07
C GLN A 58 17.25 -24.06 -22.60
N PRO A 59 17.08 -23.82 -21.29
CA PRO A 59 15.93 -23.10 -20.78
C PRO A 59 15.86 -21.64 -21.26
N SER A 60 14.67 -21.21 -21.67
CA SER A 60 14.37 -19.84 -22.04
C SER A 60 13.66 -19.12 -20.89
N LEU A 61 14.41 -18.32 -20.13
CA LEU A 61 13.87 -17.51 -19.03
C LEU A 61 13.07 -16.34 -19.65
N ASN A 62 11.79 -16.56 -19.95
CA ASN A 62 10.96 -15.68 -20.80
C ASN A 62 11.79 -15.12 -21.96
N LEU A 63 12.12 -15.96 -22.94
CA LEU A 63 12.65 -15.37 -24.16
C LEU A 63 11.54 -14.47 -24.75
N PRO A 64 11.78 -13.17 -24.95
CA PRO A 64 11.05 -12.38 -25.93
C PRO A 64 10.84 -13.24 -27.16
N ILE A 65 9.58 -13.43 -27.54
CA ILE A 65 9.28 -13.91 -28.88
C ILE A 65 10.07 -12.97 -29.80
N GLN A 66 11.03 -13.53 -30.54
CA GLN A 66 11.71 -12.78 -31.56
C GLN A 66 10.69 -12.60 -32.67
N TYR A 67 10.09 -11.41 -32.73
CA TYR A 67 9.09 -11.11 -33.73
C TYR A 67 9.81 -10.45 -34.89
N ASP A 68 9.85 -11.13 -36.03
CA ASP A 68 10.39 -10.56 -37.25
C ASP A 68 9.30 -9.69 -37.90
N ILE A 69 9.42 -8.37 -37.73
CA ILE A 69 8.57 -7.45 -38.47
C ILE A 69 9.26 -7.25 -39.83
N PRO A 70 8.65 -7.69 -40.94
CA PRO A 70 9.32 -7.73 -42.24
C PRO A 70 9.95 -6.38 -42.59
N ASN A 71 11.21 -6.40 -43.05
CA ASN A 71 11.98 -5.20 -43.45
C ASN A 71 12.19 -4.13 -42.37
N LEU A 72 11.82 -4.39 -41.11
CA LEU A 72 12.11 -3.52 -39.95
C LEU A 72 13.18 -4.12 -39.04
N GLY A 73 13.62 -5.35 -39.32
CA GLY A 73 14.66 -6.05 -38.60
C GLY A 73 14.14 -6.86 -37.41
N ILE A 74 15.08 -7.42 -36.67
CA ILE A 74 14.79 -8.31 -35.54
C ILE A 74 14.32 -7.48 -34.34
N HIS A 75 13.12 -7.78 -33.83
CA HIS A 75 12.57 -7.16 -32.63
C HIS A 75 12.44 -8.18 -31.50
N LYS A 76 12.98 -7.82 -30.34
CA LYS A 76 12.91 -8.57 -29.10
C LYS A 76 11.67 -8.09 -28.33
N VAL A 77 10.58 -8.87 -28.30
CA VAL A 77 9.32 -8.47 -27.64
C VAL A 77 9.49 -8.33 -26.13
N VAL A 78 9.43 -7.12 -25.62
CA VAL A 78 9.56 -6.83 -24.18
C VAL A 78 8.31 -7.25 -23.42
N GLU A 79 7.13 -6.91 -23.95
CA GLU A 79 5.84 -7.16 -23.28
C GLU A 79 4.71 -7.18 -24.31
N ASN A 80 3.82 -8.15 -24.23
CA ASN A 80 2.65 -8.28 -25.11
C ASN A 80 1.38 -7.94 -24.33
N TYR A 81 0.57 -7.02 -24.84
CA TYR A 81 -0.62 -6.48 -24.15
C TYR A 81 -1.92 -7.07 -24.67
N VAL A 82 -1.98 -7.38 -25.96
CA VAL A 82 -3.16 -7.98 -26.61
C VAL A 82 -2.70 -9.17 -27.43
N HIS A 83 -3.17 -10.35 -27.03
CA HIS A 83 -2.84 -11.61 -27.67
C HIS A 83 -4.06 -12.16 -28.43
N ASN A 84 -3.94 -12.24 -29.75
CA ASN A 84 -4.79 -13.09 -30.59
C ASN A 84 -3.91 -14.28 -31.06
N ASP A 85 -4.26 -14.94 -32.18
CA ASP A 85 -3.36 -15.93 -32.82
C ASP A 85 -1.97 -15.34 -33.16
N ASP A 86 -1.87 -14.01 -33.25
CA ASP A 86 -0.65 -13.22 -33.33
C ASP A 86 -0.69 -12.03 -32.33
N PRO A 87 0.47 -11.51 -31.87
CA PRO A 87 0.55 -10.28 -31.07
C PRO A 87 -0.05 -9.07 -31.80
N ALA A 88 -1.13 -8.50 -31.25
CA ALA A 88 -1.83 -7.35 -31.85
C ALA A 88 -1.34 -6.00 -31.31
N LEU A 89 -0.87 -5.95 -30.06
CA LEU A 89 -0.31 -4.76 -29.42
C LEU A 89 0.79 -5.17 -28.44
N PHE A 90 2.01 -4.70 -28.68
CA PHE A 90 3.17 -5.10 -27.87
C PHE A 90 4.28 -4.04 -27.87
N SER A 91 5.13 -4.08 -26.85
CA SER A 91 6.37 -3.32 -26.79
C SER A 91 7.55 -4.21 -27.16
N CYS A 92 8.53 -3.68 -27.89
CA CYS A 92 9.73 -4.41 -28.30
C CYS A 92 10.99 -3.54 -28.30
N LYS A 93 12.15 -4.20 -28.35
CA LYS A 93 13.45 -3.56 -28.57
C LYS A 93 14.07 -4.02 -29.87
N ASP A 94 14.72 -3.10 -30.58
CA ASP A 94 15.60 -3.48 -31.70
C ASP A 94 16.97 -4.00 -31.19
N ALA A 95 17.85 -4.37 -32.12
CA ALA A 95 19.20 -4.84 -31.80
C ALA A 95 20.10 -3.75 -31.17
N ALA A 96 19.77 -2.47 -31.35
CA ALA A 96 20.47 -1.35 -30.71
C ALA A 96 19.93 -1.03 -29.31
N GLY A 97 18.78 -1.61 -28.94
CA GLY A 97 18.13 -1.45 -27.64
C GLY A 97 17.11 -0.31 -27.58
N HIS A 98 16.80 0.35 -28.70
CA HIS A 98 15.73 1.35 -28.74
C HIS A 98 14.38 0.67 -28.49
N LEU A 99 13.49 1.36 -27.77
CA LEU A 99 12.19 0.85 -27.39
C LEU A 99 11.12 1.32 -28.36
N TYR A 100 10.18 0.43 -28.67
CA TYR A 100 9.09 0.71 -29.57
C TYR A 100 7.78 0.14 -29.04
N LEU A 101 6.69 0.85 -29.28
CA LEU A 101 5.34 0.31 -29.21
C LEU A 101 4.88 -0.05 -30.63
N VAL A 102 4.30 -1.22 -30.78
CA VAL A 102 3.85 -1.75 -32.06
C VAL A 102 2.40 -2.18 -31.93
N THR A 103 1.59 -1.81 -32.93
CA THR A 103 0.28 -2.43 -33.17
C THR A 103 0.24 -3.02 -34.57
N ALA A 104 -0.49 -4.13 -34.70
CA ALA A 104 -0.66 -4.83 -35.96
C ALA A 104 -2.15 -5.03 -36.25
N GLY A 105 -2.53 -4.79 -37.50
CA GLY A 105 -3.85 -5.12 -38.03
C GLY A 105 -3.72 -5.95 -39.30
N GLU A 106 -4.71 -6.79 -39.56
CA GLU A 106 -4.73 -7.70 -40.70
C GLU A 106 -6.09 -7.61 -41.40
N ASN A 107 -6.04 -7.56 -42.73
CA ASN A 107 -7.21 -7.62 -43.60
C ASN A 107 -7.00 -8.70 -44.68
N ASP A 108 -7.99 -8.87 -45.57
CA ASP A 108 -7.96 -9.89 -46.61
C ASP A 108 -6.82 -9.74 -47.63
N GLN A 109 -6.19 -8.55 -47.74
CA GLN A 109 -5.18 -8.23 -48.74
C GLN A 109 -3.76 -8.15 -48.17
N ASP A 110 -3.64 -7.69 -46.93
CA ASP A 110 -2.37 -7.36 -46.31
C ASP A 110 -2.41 -7.39 -44.79
N LYS A 111 -1.21 -7.53 -44.21
CA LYS A 111 -0.95 -7.29 -42.79
C LYS A 111 -0.17 -5.98 -42.65
N THR A 112 -0.62 -5.12 -41.74
CA THR A 112 -0.04 -3.80 -41.51
C THR A 112 0.43 -3.67 -40.07
N TRP A 113 1.68 -3.27 -39.89
CA TRP A 113 2.26 -2.91 -38.61
C TRP A 113 2.46 -1.41 -38.53
N LEU A 114 2.13 -0.83 -37.38
CA LEU A 114 2.44 0.54 -37.02
C LEU A 114 3.38 0.52 -35.83
N ARG A 115 4.54 1.16 -35.99
CA ARG A 115 5.59 1.21 -34.99
C ARG A 115 5.90 2.66 -34.63
N VAL A 116 5.97 2.92 -33.33
CA VAL A 116 6.40 4.20 -32.78
C VAL A 116 7.55 3.99 -31.81
N GLU A 117 8.60 4.78 -31.96
CA GLU A 117 9.71 4.80 -31.01
C GLU A 117 9.27 5.53 -29.73
N ILE A 118 9.60 4.96 -28.58
CA ILE A 118 9.22 5.52 -27.28
C ILE A 118 10.41 5.52 -26.32
N SER A 119 10.51 6.56 -25.52
CA SER A 119 11.44 6.61 -24.40
C SER A 119 11.07 5.60 -23.32
N ASN A 120 12.03 5.28 -22.44
CA ASN A 120 11.77 4.43 -21.27
C ASN A 120 10.72 5.05 -20.33
N GLU A 121 10.69 6.38 -20.22
CA GLU A 121 9.68 7.10 -19.44
C GLU A 121 8.29 6.95 -20.05
N ARG A 122 8.18 7.10 -21.38
CA ARG A 122 6.90 6.94 -22.07
C ARG A 122 6.41 5.50 -22.04
N PHE A 123 7.30 4.52 -22.16
CA PHE A 123 7.00 3.11 -21.93
C PHE A 123 6.37 2.87 -20.54
N ASN A 124 6.98 3.42 -19.48
CA ASN A 124 6.44 3.29 -18.13
C ASN A 124 5.08 3.99 -17.95
N LEU A 125 4.88 5.15 -18.57
CA LEU A 125 3.59 5.84 -18.57
C LEU A 125 2.49 5.07 -19.31
N ILE A 126 2.82 4.42 -20.43
CA ILE A 126 1.90 3.55 -21.16
C ILE A 126 1.51 2.35 -20.29
N ARG A 127 2.49 1.60 -19.76
CA ARG A 127 2.25 0.42 -18.91
C ARG A 127 1.37 0.72 -17.70
N SER A 128 1.64 1.82 -17.03
CA SER A 128 0.90 2.25 -15.85
C SER A 128 -0.45 2.92 -16.15
N GLY A 129 -0.83 3.06 -17.43
CA GLY A 129 -2.06 3.72 -17.85
C GLY A 129 -2.06 5.23 -17.68
N GLY A 130 -0.90 5.86 -17.46
CA GLY A 130 -0.75 7.32 -17.44
C GLY A 130 -1.05 7.95 -18.80
N ILE A 131 -0.73 7.23 -19.89
CA ILE A 131 -1.04 7.61 -21.27
C ILE A 131 -2.12 6.67 -21.82
N ASP A 132 -3.05 7.26 -22.56
CA ASP A 132 -4.03 6.54 -23.36
C ASP A 132 -3.34 5.83 -24.53
N LEU A 133 -3.68 4.57 -24.80
CA LEU A 133 -2.98 3.75 -25.80
C LEU A 133 -3.05 4.35 -27.20
N ARG A 134 -4.18 4.95 -27.60
CA ARG A 134 -4.27 5.67 -28.87
C ARG A 134 -3.33 6.87 -28.88
N ASN A 135 -3.32 7.68 -27.82
CA ASN A 135 -2.42 8.82 -27.69
C ASN A 135 -0.93 8.43 -27.71
N ALA A 136 -0.59 7.18 -27.34
CA ALA A 136 0.77 6.68 -27.48
C ALA A 136 1.26 6.74 -28.94
N PHE A 137 0.36 6.54 -29.91
CA PHE A 137 0.64 6.62 -31.35
C PHE A 137 0.39 8.03 -31.91
N THR A 138 -0.75 8.65 -31.60
CA THR A 138 -1.15 9.94 -32.22
C THR A 138 -0.38 11.16 -31.68
N ASP A 139 0.05 11.14 -30.42
CA ASP A 139 0.83 12.21 -29.78
C ASP A 139 2.24 11.70 -29.41
N ASN A 140 2.92 11.10 -30.39
CA ASN A 140 4.22 10.48 -30.16
C ASN A 140 5.38 11.48 -30.05
N GLU A 141 6.47 11.06 -29.40
CA GLU A 141 7.62 11.94 -29.03
C GLU A 141 8.37 12.50 -30.24
N ASN A 142 8.35 11.81 -31.38
CA ASN A 142 9.15 12.15 -32.56
C ASN A 142 8.36 12.87 -33.66
N GLY A 143 7.03 12.92 -33.57
CA GLY A 143 6.13 13.51 -34.57
C GLY A 143 5.97 12.69 -35.86
N TYR A 144 6.47 11.45 -35.88
CA TYR A 144 6.34 10.52 -37.00
C TYR A 144 6.33 9.07 -36.51
N LEU A 145 5.81 8.17 -37.36
CA LEU A 145 5.72 6.74 -37.11
C LEU A 145 6.24 5.99 -38.32
N VAL A 146 6.53 4.70 -38.15
CA VAL A 146 6.87 3.82 -39.26
C VAL A 146 5.73 2.83 -39.47
N ARG A 147 5.16 2.86 -40.67
CA ARG A 147 4.17 1.89 -41.14
C ARG A 147 4.86 0.86 -42.02
N MET A 148 4.56 -0.41 -41.79
CA MET A 148 4.99 -1.51 -42.63
C MET A 148 3.75 -2.26 -43.12
N LYS A 149 3.56 -2.29 -44.43
CA LYS A 149 2.45 -2.97 -45.09
C LYS A 149 2.97 -4.15 -45.92
N VAL A 150 2.55 -5.37 -45.61
CA VAL A 150 2.98 -6.60 -46.29
C VAL A 150 1.79 -7.26 -46.95
N PRO A 151 1.68 -7.22 -48.29
CA PRO A 151 0.63 -7.90 -49.03
C PRO A 151 0.78 -9.43 -48.91
N HIS A 152 -0.33 -10.14 -48.76
CA HIS A 152 -0.34 -11.62 -48.69
C HIS A 152 0.17 -12.26 -49.99
N ASP A 153 -0.19 -11.68 -51.13
CA ASP A 153 0.17 -12.20 -52.47
C ASP A 153 1.62 -11.88 -52.89
N ALA A 154 2.24 -10.86 -52.28
CA ALA A 154 3.57 -10.40 -52.67
C ALA A 154 4.40 -9.88 -51.47
N PRO A 155 4.79 -10.76 -50.51
CA PRO A 155 5.45 -10.33 -49.27
C PRO A 155 6.77 -9.59 -49.48
N THR A 156 7.45 -9.90 -50.60
CA THR A 156 8.77 -9.33 -50.96
C THR A 156 8.71 -7.92 -51.55
N GLN A 157 7.53 -7.39 -51.86
CA GLN A 157 7.34 -6.03 -52.39
C GLN A 157 7.02 -4.99 -51.30
N SER A 158 7.38 -5.29 -50.05
CA SER A 158 7.04 -4.46 -48.90
C SER A 158 8.22 -3.55 -48.53
N SER A 159 7.97 -2.25 -48.30
CA SER A 159 8.96 -1.32 -47.77
C SER A 159 8.40 -0.50 -46.61
N PRO A 160 9.21 -0.15 -45.60
CA PRO A 160 8.75 0.71 -44.51
C PRO A 160 8.50 2.14 -45.00
N GLU A 161 7.43 2.74 -44.51
CA GLU A 161 6.99 4.08 -44.84
C GLU A 161 6.94 4.94 -43.57
N VAL A 162 7.51 6.13 -43.63
CA VAL A 162 7.40 7.12 -42.55
C VAL A 162 6.12 7.90 -42.75
N ILE A 163 5.24 7.89 -41.76
CA ILE A 163 3.94 8.59 -41.80
C ILE A 163 3.81 9.57 -40.63
N HIS A 164 2.96 10.58 -40.80
CA HIS A 164 2.59 11.49 -39.72
C HIS A 164 1.37 10.99 -38.92
N PRO A 165 1.18 11.47 -37.68
CA PRO A 165 0.02 11.08 -36.86
C PRO A 165 -1.35 11.28 -37.52
N ASP A 166 -1.49 12.32 -38.36
CA ASP A 166 -2.73 12.62 -39.07
C ASP A 166 -3.03 11.64 -40.23
N GLU A 167 -2.07 10.78 -40.58
CA GLU A 167 -2.14 9.81 -41.68
C GLU A 167 -2.34 8.37 -41.16
N ILE A 168 -2.50 8.18 -39.85
CA ILE A 168 -2.71 6.87 -39.25
C ILE A 168 -4.13 6.36 -39.57
N PRO A 169 -4.28 5.16 -40.14
CA PRO A 169 -5.58 4.52 -40.31
C PRO A 169 -6.30 4.25 -38.97
N GLU A 170 -7.57 4.62 -38.89
CA GLU A 170 -8.37 4.54 -37.66
C GLU A 170 -8.57 3.09 -37.16
N ASP A 171 -8.58 2.13 -38.08
CA ASP A 171 -8.71 0.69 -37.81
C ASP A 171 -7.48 0.06 -37.16
N LEU A 172 -6.31 0.71 -37.26
CA LEU A 172 -5.09 0.28 -36.58
C LEU A 172 -4.92 0.89 -35.18
N LEU A 173 -5.73 1.89 -34.83
CA LEU A 173 -5.60 2.57 -33.55
C LEU A 173 -6.37 1.83 -32.45
N PRO A 174 -5.80 1.75 -31.22
CA PRO A 174 -6.54 1.37 -30.03
C PRO A 174 -7.81 2.22 -29.84
N PHE A 175 -8.76 1.69 -29.08
CA PHE A 175 -10.02 2.39 -28.82
C PHE A 175 -9.76 3.65 -27.98
N PRO A 176 -10.51 4.75 -28.21
CA PRO A 176 -10.38 5.94 -27.37
C PRO A 176 -10.67 5.65 -25.90
N GLY A 177 -9.79 6.08 -25.01
CA GLY A 177 -9.90 5.89 -23.56
C GLY A 177 -9.23 4.62 -23.04
N GLU A 178 -8.73 3.74 -23.93
CA GLU A 178 -8.11 2.49 -23.55
C GLU A 178 -6.76 2.73 -22.86
N ARG A 179 -6.61 2.19 -21.65
CA ARG A 179 -5.44 2.36 -20.80
C ARG A 179 -5.04 1.02 -20.22
N LEU A 180 -3.74 0.80 -20.13
CA LEU A 180 -3.21 -0.31 -19.36
C LEU A 180 -3.34 -0.03 -17.86
N GLY A 181 -3.18 -1.07 -17.04
CA GLY A 181 -3.24 -0.99 -15.58
C GLY A 181 -2.13 -1.81 -14.94
N LEU A 182 -0.95 -1.84 -15.57
CA LEU A 182 0.15 -2.68 -15.12
C LEU A 182 0.95 -1.97 -14.03
N LYS A 183 1.19 -2.68 -12.93
CA LYS A 183 2.13 -2.21 -11.89
C LYS A 183 3.50 -2.02 -12.53
N THR A 184 3.99 -0.79 -12.47
CA THR A 184 5.19 -0.33 -13.17
C THR A 184 6.10 0.35 -12.17
N GLU A 185 7.26 -0.23 -11.92
CA GLU A 185 8.25 0.35 -11.01
C GLU A 185 9.01 1.46 -11.74
N THR A 186 8.91 2.68 -11.21
CA THR A 186 9.52 3.90 -11.77
C THR A 186 10.66 4.44 -10.91
N LEU A 187 10.87 3.87 -9.73
CA LEU A 187 12.02 4.14 -8.86
C LEU A 187 12.92 2.90 -8.78
N PRO A 188 14.21 3.05 -8.46
CA PRO A 188 15.06 1.90 -8.17
C PRO A 188 14.63 1.20 -6.88
N ALA A 189 14.95 -0.08 -6.77
CA ALA A 189 14.85 -0.81 -5.51
C ALA A 189 15.85 -0.24 -4.50
N LEU A 190 15.49 -0.25 -3.22
CA LEU A 190 16.36 0.24 -2.16
C LEU A 190 17.45 -0.79 -1.81
N ASN A 191 18.64 -0.31 -1.48
CA ASN A 191 19.76 -1.14 -1.02
C ASN A 191 19.44 -1.83 0.32
N SER A 192 20.21 -2.86 0.72
CA SER A 192 20.02 -3.57 1.99
C SER A 192 19.98 -2.63 3.20
N PRO A 193 18.94 -2.69 4.06
CA PRO A 193 18.86 -1.89 5.28
C PRO A 193 19.89 -2.32 6.34
N GLU A 194 20.40 -3.55 6.31
CA GLU A 194 21.39 -4.10 7.27
C GLU A 194 22.74 -3.37 7.20
N GLU A 195 23.23 -3.14 5.97
CA GLU A 195 24.46 -2.39 5.73
C GLU A 195 24.32 -0.95 6.23
N LEU A 196 23.15 -0.35 6.01
CA LEU A 196 22.87 1.02 6.41
C LEU A 196 22.77 1.17 7.93
N ALA A 197 22.06 0.26 8.60
CA ALA A 197 21.93 0.24 10.05
C ALA A 197 23.31 0.10 10.71
N SER A 198 24.12 -0.84 10.22
CA SER A 198 25.46 -1.12 10.74
C SER A 198 26.43 0.04 10.51
N SER A 199 26.47 0.59 9.28
CA SER A 199 27.42 1.66 8.93
C SER A 199 27.08 3.01 9.54
N LYS A 200 25.79 3.34 9.66
CA LYS A 200 25.34 4.62 10.22
C LYS A 200 25.06 4.56 11.72
N ASN A 201 25.10 3.37 12.33
CA ASN A 201 24.78 3.12 13.75
C ASN A 201 23.44 3.75 14.16
N ARG A 202 22.40 3.50 13.33
CA ARG A 202 21.05 4.05 13.46
C ARG A 202 20.02 2.93 13.28
N GLU A 203 18.90 3.04 13.99
CA GLU A 203 17.69 2.25 13.67
C GLU A 203 17.20 2.63 12.27
N ILE A 204 16.99 1.62 11.40
CA ILE A 204 16.47 1.78 10.03
C ILE A 204 15.07 1.16 9.94
N LEU A 205 14.14 1.90 9.35
CA LEU A 205 12.74 1.48 9.19
C LEU A 205 12.37 1.51 7.72
N ASN A 206 11.65 0.50 7.24
CA ASN A 206 11.01 0.53 5.92
C ASN A 206 9.50 0.39 6.09
N LEU A 207 8.75 1.29 5.47
CA LEU A 207 7.30 1.21 5.34
C LEU A 207 6.96 1.04 3.86
N THR A 208 6.44 -0.12 3.51
CA THR A 208 5.93 -0.47 2.18
C THR A 208 4.44 -0.15 2.12
N LEU A 209 4.01 0.60 1.10
CA LEU A 209 2.64 1.08 0.94
C LEU A 209 2.09 0.76 -0.46
N ASN A 210 1.22 -0.25 -0.53
CA ASN A 210 0.57 -0.60 -1.79
C ASN A 210 -0.71 0.22 -2.00
N PHE A 211 -0.58 1.42 -2.55
CA PHE A 211 -1.71 2.35 -2.75
C PHE A 211 -2.75 1.82 -3.76
N LEU A 212 -4.02 2.00 -3.41
CA LEU A 212 -5.18 1.67 -4.24
C LEU A 212 -5.19 2.56 -5.49
N GLY A 213 -5.31 1.94 -6.67
CA GLY A 213 -5.40 2.64 -7.95
C GLY A 213 -4.12 3.37 -8.39
N VAL A 214 -3.00 3.17 -7.69
CA VAL A 214 -1.70 3.73 -8.07
C VAL A 214 -0.86 2.63 -8.70
N PHE A 215 -0.49 2.82 -9.96
CA PHE A 215 0.23 1.82 -10.76
C PHE A 215 1.72 2.10 -10.89
N ARG A 216 2.17 3.32 -10.55
CA ARG A 216 3.59 3.70 -10.52
C ARG A 216 4.14 3.74 -9.10
N THR A 217 5.44 3.96 -8.97
CA THR A 217 6.07 4.19 -7.66
C THR A 217 5.82 5.63 -7.19
N GLU A 218 4.54 5.93 -6.95
CA GLU A 218 4.02 7.24 -6.53
C GLU A 218 3.14 7.08 -5.27
N ALA A 219 2.92 8.18 -4.54
CA ALA A 219 2.07 8.19 -3.35
C ALA A 219 1.20 9.45 -3.29
N PRO A 220 -0.11 9.32 -2.99
CA PRO A 220 -0.97 10.47 -2.73
C PRO A 220 -0.51 11.23 -1.48
N ILE A 221 -0.19 12.52 -1.63
CA ILE A 221 0.44 13.32 -0.58
C ILE A 221 -0.44 13.50 0.67
N ASP A 222 -1.76 13.61 0.50
CA ASP A 222 -2.70 13.75 1.62
C ASP A 222 -2.72 12.48 2.50
N SER A 223 -2.90 11.31 1.88
CA SER A 223 -2.86 10.02 2.56
C SER A 223 -1.49 9.78 3.20
N LEU A 224 -0.41 9.99 2.44
CA LEU A 224 0.95 9.79 2.94
C LEU A 224 1.26 10.68 4.15
N GLY A 225 0.93 11.98 4.09
CA GLY A 225 1.16 12.90 5.19
C GLY A 225 0.44 12.50 6.47
N LYS A 226 -0.81 12.03 6.37
CA LYS A 226 -1.60 11.51 7.50
C LYS A 226 -0.97 10.25 8.09
N ILE A 227 -0.56 9.30 7.24
CA ILE A 227 0.09 8.05 7.65
C ILE A 227 1.38 8.33 8.42
N LEU A 228 2.29 9.15 7.86
CA LEU A 228 3.58 9.45 8.47
C LEU A 228 3.42 10.19 9.81
N THR A 229 2.50 11.15 9.86
CA THR A 229 2.21 11.89 11.10
C THR A 229 1.58 10.98 12.16
N GLY A 230 0.66 10.10 11.77
CA GLY A 230 0.04 9.11 12.64
C GLY A 230 1.08 8.14 13.21
N PHE A 231 1.97 7.63 12.35
CA PHE A 231 3.05 6.74 12.74
C PHE A 231 3.97 7.37 13.79
N GLN A 232 4.47 8.59 13.55
CA GLN A 232 5.32 9.30 14.50
C GLN A 232 4.61 9.54 15.85
N LYS A 233 3.30 9.81 15.85
CA LYS A 233 2.50 10.00 17.07
C LYS A 233 2.38 8.71 17.88
N VAL A 234 2.11 7.58 17.22
CA VAL A 234 2.04 6.25 17.87
C VAL A 234 3.38 5.92 18.52
N ILE A 235 4.49 6.08 17.79
CA ILE A 235 5.83 5.82 18.31
C ILE A 235 6.17 6.72 19.50
N ASN A 236 5.92 8.04 19.41
CA ASN A 236 6.11 8.96 20.52
C ASN A 236 5.31 8.51 21.76
N ARG A 237 4.07 8.07 21.57
CA ARG A 237 3.19 7.65 22.67
C ARG A 237 3.71 6.41 23.37
N ILE A 238 4.10 5.39 22.61
CA ILE A 238 4.67 4.14 23.13
C ILE A 238 5.96 4.45 23.92
N GLY A 239 6.86 5.23 23.32
CA GLY A 239 8.13 5.61 23.94
C GLY A 239 7.96 6.39 25.24
N MET A 240 7.06 7.37 25.28
CA MET A 240 6.81 8.19 26.47
C MET A 240 6.18 7.40 27.63
N ASN A 241 5.45 6.31 27.35
CA ASN A 241 4.80 5.54 28.42
C ASN A 241 5.76 4.59 29.17
N ARG A 242 7.00 4.44 28.71
CA ARG A 242 8.01 3.63 29.42
C ARG A 242 8.46 4.32 30.71
N SER A 243 8.54 3.53 31.79
CA SER A 243 8.82 3.96 33.16
C SER A 243 10.14 4.70 33.33
N ASP A 244 11.13 4.39 32.49
CA ASP A 244 12.48 4.95 32.55
C ASP A 244 12.58 6.36 31.94
N PHE A 245 11.54 6.82 31.23
CA PHE A 245 11.52 8.14 30.58
C PHE A 245 11.07 9.25 31.56
N ASN A 246 12.01 9.70 32.39
CA ASN A 246 11.81 10.80 33.34
C ASN A 246 12.07 12.17 32.66
N LEU A 247 11.01 12.95 32.44
CA LEU A 247 11.00 14.30 31.84
C LEU A 247 11.72 15.40 32.65
N LYS A 248 12.54 15.05 33.65
CA LYS A 248 13.22 16.03 34.54
C LYS A 248 14.49 16.59 33.89
N LYS A 249 14.35 17.28 32.75
CA LYS A 249 15.17 18.41 32.26
C LYS A 249 14.82 18.68 30.81
N LYS A 250 13.91 19.64 30.56
CA LYS A 250 13.90 20.35 29.28
C LYS A 250 15.11 21.27 29.25
N SER A 251 16.21 20.78 28.69
CA SER A 251 17.13 21.66 27.96
C SER A 251 16.47 21.96 26.61
N GLU A 252 16.55 23.19 26.12
CA GLU A 252 16.11 23.56 24.76
C GLU A 252 16.83 22.74 23.66
N ASP A 253 17.92 22.03 24.01
CA ASP A 253 18.74 21.21 23.09
C ASP A 253 18.29 19.75 22.88
N ILE A 254 17.27 19.24 23.58
CA ILE A 254 16.87 17.82 23.39
C ILE A 254 15.94 17.71 22.17
N ARG A 255 16.52 17.29 21.04
CA ARG A 255 15.79 16.77 19.87
C ARG A 255 14.88 15.62 20.31
N ASN A 256 13.71 15.46 19.69
CA ASN A 256 12.78 14.38 20.02
C ASN A 256 13.52 13.02 20.04
N PRO A 257 13.62 12.32 21.19
CA PRO A 257 14.37 11.08 21.33
C PRO A 257 13.77 9.91 20.53
N PHE A 258 12.54 10.08 20.06
CA PHE A 258 11.83 9.14 19.19
C PHE A 258 11.69 9.69 17.76
N GLY A 259 12.48 10.71 17.40
CA GLY A 259 12.42 11.32 16.08
C GLY A 259 12.78 10.34 14.97
N ILE A 260 11.99 10.38 13.89
CA ILE A 260 12.18 9.58 12.69
C ILE A 260 12.39 10.54 11.51
N SER A 261 13.41 10.28 10.69
CA SER A 261 13.68 11.06 9.48
C SER A 261 13.61 10.17 8.25
N MET A 262 12.90 10.62 7.22
CA MET A 262 12.91 9.98 5.90
C MET A 262 14.31 10.10 5.27
N LEU A 263 14.78 9.01 4.67
CA LEU A 263 16.07 8.93 4.00
C LEU A 263 15.92 8.85 2.48
N GLU A 264 15.09 7.92 2.01
CA GLU A 264 14.94 7.60 0.58
C GLU A 264 13.60 6.90 0.32
N VAL A 265 13.20 6.88 -0.95
CA VAL A 265 12.02 6.18 -1.46
C VAL A 265 12.41 5.26 -2.61
N GLY A 266 11.72 4.13 -2.77
CA GLY A 266 12.07 3.15 -3.81
C GLY A 266 10.90 2.29 -4.28
N ALA A 267 11.21 1.40 -5.22
CA ALA A 267 10.32 0.38 -5.77
C ALA A 267 9.91 -0.69 -4.75
N GLY A 268 9.02 -1.62 -5.13
CA GLY A 268 8.46 -2.63 -4.21
C GLY A 268 7.12 -2.28 -3.58
N SER A 269 6.24 -1.57 -4.29
CA SER A 269 5.00 -0.95 -3.76
C SER A 269 5.27 0.24 -2.82
N PHE A 270 5.77 1.34 -3.41
CA PHE A 270 6.14 2.59 -2.75
C PHE A 270 6.79 2.39 -1.38
N ASP A 271 8.07 1.99 -1.41
CA ASP A 271 8.87 1.82 -0.20
C ASP A 271 9.40 3.15 0.29
N ILE A 272 9.24 3.39 1.60
CA ILE A 272 9.79 4.55 2.27
C ILE A 272 10.76 4.09 3.34
N ARG A 273 12.00 4.55 3.24
CA ARG A 273 13.01 4.31 4.26
C ARG A 273 13.15 5.47 5.20
N PHE A 274 13.21 5.16 6.49
CA PHE A 274 13.47 6.10 7.56
C PHE A 274 14.65 5.67 8.40
N ALA A 275 15.14 6.61 9.21
CA ALA A 275 16.08 6.33 10.27
C ALA A 275 15.85 7.19 11.51
N SER A 276 16.19 6.63 12.66
CA SER A 276 16.28 7.32 13.97
C SER A 276 17.04 8.64 13.88
N THR A 277 16.55 9.74 14.44
CA THR A 277 17.31 11.01 14.45
C THR A 277 18.56 10.95 15.32
N GLU A 278 18.52 10.09 16.35
CA GLU A 278 19.63 9.84 17.27
C GLU A 278 20.43 8.59 16.85
N LEU A 279 21.70 8.55 17.22
CA LEU A 279 22.52 7.35 17.06
C LEU A 279 22.20 6.34 18.17
N VAL A 280 22.44 5.07 17.88
CA VAL A 280 22.37 4.01 18.88
C VAL A 280 23.58 4.10 19.82
N ASP A 281 23.39 3.79 21.11
CA ASP A 281 24.45 3.90 22.12
C ASP A 281 25.56 2.82 22.00
N LEU A 282 26.52 2.84 22.92
CA LEU A 282 27.64 1.87 22.96
C LEU A 282 27.19 0.42 23.16
N PHE A 283 26.00 0.21 23.72
CA PHE A 283 25.41 -1.11 23.93
C PHE A 283 24.46 -1.50 22.79
N LYS A 284 24.45 -0.70 21.71
CA LYS A 284 23.54 -0.86 20.59
C LYS A 284 22.06 -0.79 21.02
N SER A 285 21.76 0.01 22.05
CA SER A 285 20.38 0.31 22.47
C SER A 285 19.97 1.74 22.09
N SER A 286 18.69 1.94 21.81
CA SER A 286 18.13 3.27 21.54
C SER A 286 16.69 3.37 22.03
N ASN A 287 16.31 4.56 22.49
CA ASN A 287 14.95 4.87 22.93
C ASN A 287 13.93 4.62 21.81
N LEU A 288 14.32 4.90 20.56
CA LEU A 288 13.47 4.64 19.41
C LEU A 288 13.34 3.14 19.14
N GLY A 289 14.43 2.39 19.12
CA GLY A 289 14.40 0.94 18.89
C GLY A 289 13.52 0.23 19.91
N ASP A 290 13.63 0.65 21.17
CA ASP A 290 12.77 0.25 22.26
C ASP A 290 11.27 0.52 22.04
N ALA A 291 10.93 1.67 21.43
CA ALA A 291 9.55 2.01 21.08
C ALA A 291 9.07 1.26 19.83
N ILE A 292 9.95 1.01 18.86
CA ILE A 292 9.64 0.26 17.64
C ILE A 292 9.38 -1.21 17.96
N ASP A 293 10.12 -1.82 18.87
CA ASP A 293 9.90 -3.21 19.30
C ASP A 293 8.48 -3.40 19.86
N GLU A 294 8.04 -2.48 20.72
CA GLU A 294 6.67 -2.47 21.24
C GLU A 294 5.62 -2.14 20.17
N PHE A 295 5.93 -1.22 19.24
CA PHE A 295 5.06 -0.97 18.09
C PHE A 295 4.90 -2.21 17.21
N LEU A 296 5.97 -2.96 16.96
CA LEU A 296 5.91 -4.21 16.20
C LEU A 296 5.03 -5.24 16.88
N LYS A 297 5.06 -5.34 18.22
CA LYS A 297 4.14 -6.21 18.98
C LYS A 297 2.69 -5.77 18.77
N LEU A 298 2.42 -4.46 18.85
CA LEU A 298 1.10 -3.87 18.60
C LEU A 298 0.61 -4.10 17.17
N PHE A 299 1.50 -3.94 16.18
CA PHE A 299 1.17 -4.10 14.77
C PHE A 299 0.97 -5.58 14.41
N ASN A 300 1.83 -6.48 14.91
CA ASN A 300 1.70 -7.93 14.73
C ASN A 300 0.55 -8.57 15.50
N ALA A 301 0.06 -7.93 16.58
CA ALA A 301 -1.19 -8.37 17.20
C ALA A 301 -2.33 -8.38 16.17
N GLY A 302 -2.28 -7.50 15.17
CA GLY A 302 -3.25 -7.44 14.10
C GLY A 302 -4.68 -7.40 14.66
N SER A 303 -5.60 -8.12 14.02
CA SER A 303 -7.00 -8.22 14.46
C SER A 303 -7.23 -9.26 15.57
N ASP A 304 -6.19 -9.78 16.23
CA ASP A 304 -6.31 -10.72 17.35
C ASP A 304 -6.64 -9.95 18.64
N GLN A 305 -7.93 -9.94 19.01
CA GLN A 305 -8.42 -9.21 20.18
C GLN A 305 -7.75 -9.67 21.49
N VAL A 306 -7.36 -10.94 21.60
CA VAL A 306 -6.74 -11.51 22.81
C VAL A 306 -5.33 -10.95 23.01
N LYS A 307 -4.61 -10.68 21.92
CA LYS A 307 -3.28 -10.05 21.96
C LYS A 307 -3.36 -8.53 22.01
N LEU A 308 -4.32 -7.94 21.29
CA LEU A 308 -4.44 -6.49 21.15
C LEU A 308 -4.88 -5.83 22.46
N LYS A 309 -5.91 -6.37 23.14
CA LYS A 309 -6.49 -5.74 24.34
C LYS A 309 -5.46 -5.53 25.47
N PRO A 310 -4.63 -6.52 25.86
CA PRO A 310 -3.59 -6.32 26.88
C PRO A 310 -2.56 -5.25 26.51
N LEU A 311 -2.17 -5.15 25.22
CA LEU A 311 -1.22 -4.13 24.75
C LEU A 311 -1.83 -2.73 24.86
N ILE A 312 -3.10 -2.57 24.49
CA ILE A 312 -3.81 -1.29 24.63
C ILE A 312 -3.96 -0.90 26.11
N GLU A 313 -4.28 -1.86 26.98
CA GLU A 313 -4.37 -1.64 28.43
C GLU A 313 -3.01 -1.23 29.03
N GLN A 314 -1.91 -1.87 28.58
CA GLN A 314 -0.54 -1.54 28.99
C GLN A 314 -0.14 -0.10 28.61
N PHE A 315 -0.45 0.35 27.39
CA PHE A 315 -0.06 1.70 26.92
C PHE A 315 -1.07 2.80 27.30
N GLY A 316 -2.24 2.41 27.78
CA GLY A 316 -3.34 3.30 28.18
C GLY A 316 -4.18 3.81 27.00
N PRO A 317 -5.37 4.38 27.27
CA PRO A 317 -6.39 4.65 26.24
C PRO A 317 -5.95 5.65 25.16
N LYS A 318 -4.91 6.45 25.41
CA LYS A 318 -4.35 7.41 24.42
C LYS A 318 -3.82 6.68 23.19
N ILE A 319 -3.21 5.49 23.38
CA ILE A 319 -2.60 4.76 22.27
C ILE A 319 -3.66 4.29 21.28
N ALA A 320 -4.83 3.86 21.76
CA ALA A 320 -5.88 3.33 20.89
C ALA A 320 -6.32 4.40 19.89
N LYS A 321 -6.50 5.65 20.36
CA LYS A 321 -6.84 6.79 19.50
C LYS A 321 -5.75 7.10 18.50
N ASP A 322 -4.49 7.21 18.94
CA ASP A 322 -3.38 7.51 18.03
C ASP A 322 -3.19 6.39 17.00
N TYR A 323 -3.44 5.13 17.39
CA TYR A 323 -3.34 3.97 16.52
C TYR A 323 -4.49 3.90 15.51
N ILE A 324 -5.74 4.20 15.92
CA ILE A 324 -6.86 4.39 14.97
C ILE A 324 -6.52 5.50 13.97
N ASN A 325 -6.01 6.64 14.42
CA ASN A 325 -5.66 7.76 13.53
C ASN A 325 -4.52 7.42 12.55
N PHE A 326 -3.69 6.45 12.89
CA PHE A 326 -2.65 5.91 11.99
C PHE A 326 -3.23 4.86 11.02
N LEU A 327 -4.05 3.93 11.51
CA LEU A 327 -4.62 2.85 10.71
C LEU A 327 -5.71 3.31 9.76
N LYS A 328 -6.51 4.32 10.12
CA LYS A 328 -7.59 4.82 9.28
C LYS A 328 -7.13 5.29 7.90
N PRO A 329 -6.17 6.22 7.76
CA PRO A 329 -5.67 6.61 6.44
C PRO A 329 -5.00 5.46 5.69
N LEU A 330 -4.40 4.48 6.38
CA LEU A 330 -3.90 3.26 5.74
C LEU A 330 -5.07 2.44 5.16
N SER A 331 -6.09 2.12 5.95
CA SER A 331 -7.25 1.34 5.51
C SER A 331 -8.06 2.01 4.39
N GLU A 332 -7.98 3.34 4.27
CA GLU A 332 -8.66 4.08 3.20
C GLU A 332 -7.84 4.17 1.91
N SER A 333 -6.51 4.00 1.97
CA SER A 333 -5.62 4.32 0.84
C SER A 333 -4.77 3.17 0.32
N VAL A 334 -4.54 2.11 1.10
CA VAL A 334 -3.68 0.99 0.72
C VAL A 334 -4.41 -0.37 0.74
N VAL A 335 -4.00 -1.26 -0.17
CA VAL A 335 -4.42 -2.67 -0.21
C VAL A 335 -3.79 -3.44 0.95
N ASP A 336 -2.50 -3.19 1.17
CA ASP A 336 -1.71 -3.78 2.22
C ASP A 336 -0.52 -2.88 2.55
N THR A 337 0.04 -3.11 3.72
CA THR A 337 1.24 -2.41 4.17
C THR A 337 2.15 -3.36 4.93
N ARG A 338 3.46 -3.23 4.68
CA ARG A 338 4.51 -3.94 5.42
C ARG A 338 5.38 -2.93 6.14
N PHE A 339 5.73 -3.26 7.37
CA PHE A 339 6.67 -2.51 8.18
C PHE A 339 7.83 -3.42 8.55
N THR A 340 9.05 -2.95 8.30
CA THR A 340 10.28 -3.65 8.65
C THR A 340 11.18 -2.72 9.45
N TRP A 341 11.76 -3.25 10.52
CA TRP A 341 12.76 -2.58 11.33
C TRP A 341 14.05 -3.39 11.33
N THR A 342 15.14 -2.73 11.00
CA THR A 342 16.50 -3.26 11.06
C THR A 342 17.28 -2.46 12.10
N SER A 343 17.75 -3.15 13.14
CA SER A 343 18.52 -2.53 14.22
C SER A 343 20.02 -2.80 14.06
N PRO A 344 20.90 -1.87 14.49
CA PRO A 344 22.33 -2.16 14.65
C PRO A 344 22.59 -3.23 15.71
N HIS A 345 21.64 -3.48 16.61
CA HIS A 345 21.69 -4.56 17.58
C HIS A 345 21.40 -5.92 16.90
N PRO A 346 22.30 -6.91 16.99
CA PRO A 346 22.22 -8.15 16.20
C PRO A 346 21.04 -9.07 16.56
N LYS A 347 20.34 -8.78 17.66
CA LYS A 347 19.17 -9.56 18.13
C LYS A 347 17.85 -8.79 18.04
N LEU A 348 17.87 -7.53 17.60
CA LEU A 348 16.68 -6.70 17.50
C LEU A 348 16.37 -6.45 16.03
N GLY A 349 15.10 -6.15 15.76
CA GLY A 349 14.55 -6.02 14.42
C GLY A 349 13.30 -6.87 14.28
N GLY A 350 12.63 -6.71 13.15
CA GLY A 350 11.42 -7.47 12.87
C GLY A 350 10.68 -6.94 11.68
N THR A 351 9.70 -7.74 11.23
CA THR A 351 8.79 -7.36 10.16
C THR A 351 7.37 -7.67 10.59
N ALA A 352 6.43 -6.86 10.11
CA ALA A 352 5.02 -7.03 10.31
C ALA A 352 4.26 -6.59 9.05
N GLN A 353 3.12 -7.21 8.77
CA GLN A 353 2.30 -6.88 7.59
C GLN A 353 0.83 -6.86 7.98
N LEU A 354 0.09 -5.90 7.43
CA LEU A 354 -1.36 -5.81 7.58
C LEU A 354 -2.02 -5.66 6.22
N SER A 355 -3.03 -6.49 5.97
CA SER A 355 -3.98 -6.31 4.86
C SER A 355 -5.03 -5.25 5.21
N ASN A 356 -5.67 -4.68 4.19
CA ASN A 356 -6.80 -3.76 4.35
C ASN A 356 -7.88 -4.31 5.30
N SER A 357 -8.28 -5.58 5.09
CA SER A 357 -9.30 -6.24 5.90
C SER A 357 -8.94 -6.35 7.38
N GLN A 358 -7.65 -6.54 7.71
CA GLN A 358 -7.19 -6.59 9.10
C GLN A 358 -7.21 -5.19 9.71
N MET A 359 -6.77 -4.17 8.98
CA MET A 359 -6.76 -2.78 9.47
C MET A 359 -8.17 -2.31 9.85
N VAL A 360 -9.17 -2.58 9.00
CA VAL A 360 -10.58 -2.24 9.30
C VAL A 360 -11.05 -2.94 10.58
N LYS A 361 -10.81 -4.26 10.72
CA LYS A 361 -11.19 -5.01 11.93
C LYS A 361 -10.51 -4.49 13.20
N ILE A 362 -9.24 -4.08 13.11
CA ILE A 362 -8.51 -3.51 14.24
C ILE A 362 -9.18 -2.21 14.70
N ILE A 363 -9.52 -1.33 13.75
CA ILE A 363 -10.20 -0.06 14.06
C ILE A 363 -11.52 -0.35 14.80
N ASP A 364 -12.34 -1.26 14.29
CA ASP A 364 -13.62 -1.65 14.93
C ASP A 364 -13.42 -2.17 16.37
N ILE A 365 -12.38 -2.98 16.60
CA ILE A 365 -12.05 -3.49 17.95
C ILE A 365 -11.63 -2.33 18.87
N LEU A 366 -10.78 -1.43 18.40
CA LEU A 366 -10.27 -0.30 19.18
C LEU A 366 -11.36 0.73 19.51
N GLU A 367 -12.29 0.97 18.59
CA GLU A 367 -13.45 1.84 18.80
C GLU A 367 -14.37 1.26 19.89
N LYS A 368 -14.67 -0.05 19.84
CA LYS A 368 -15.44 -0.73 20.89
C LYS A 368 -14.78 -0.67 22.27
N ILE A 369 -13.46 -0.85 22.33
CA ILE A 369 -12.71 -0.73 23.59
C ILE A 369 -12.82 0.69 24.17
N GLN A 370 -12.86 1.72 23.32
CA GLN A 370 -13.09 3.10 23.77
C GLN A 370 -14.52 3.33 24.26
N GLU A 371 -15.52 2.75 23.61
CA GLU A 371 -16.92 2.84 24.05
C GLU A 371 -17.13 2.15 25.41
N GLU A 372 -16.59 0.95 25.60
CA GLU A 372 -16.66 0.17 26.86
C GLU A 372 -16.03 0.91 28.06
N THR A 373 -15.08 1.81 27.82
CA THR A 373 -14.44 2.61 28.88
C THR A 373 -15.15 3.94 29.17
N SER A 374 -16.25 4.23 28.47
CA SER A 374 -17.13 5.38 28.74
C SER A 374 -18.33 4.96 29.57
N VAL A 375 -18.69 5.76 30.59
CA VAL A 375 -19.89 5.50 31.40
C VAL A 375 -20.87 6.65 31.20
N THR A 376 -22.12 6.31 30.90
CA THR A 376 -23.20 7.27 30.76
C THR A 376 -24.08 7.20 32.00
N ILE A 377 -24.36 8.37 32.58
CA ILE A 377 -25.24 8.53 33.73
C ILE A 377 -26.40 9.46 33.39
N LYS A 378 -27.51 9.31 34.10
CA LYS A 378 -28.62 10.25 34.09
C LYS A 378 -28.73 10.87 35.48
N ILE A 379 -28.75 12.19 35.54
CA ILE A 379 -28.83 12.95 36.79
C ILE A 379 -29.92 14.01 36.71
N HIS A 380 -30.52 14.32 37.85
CA HIS A 380 -31.33 15.52 38.04
C HIS A 380 -30.40 16.62 38.54
N GLY A 381 -30.33 17.72 37.80
CA GLY A 381 -29.40 18.79 38.12
C GLY A 381 -29.89 20.16 37.72
N THR A 382 -29.38 21.18 38.40
CA THR A 382 -29.64 22.58 38.10
C THR A 382 -28.64 23.05 37.06
N LEU A 383 -29.13 23.53 35.92
CA LEU A 383 -28.27 24.05 34.85
C LEU A 383 -27.71 25.41 35.26
N VAL A 384 -26.41 25.47 35.57
CA VAL A 384 -25.73 26.69 36.03
C VAL A 384 -24.94 27.40 34.94
N GLY A 385 -24.55 26.67 33.88
CA GLY A 385 -23.86 27.24 32.72
C GLY A 385 -24.26 26.58 31.41
N LEU A 386 -24.51 27.39 30.38
CA LEU A 386 -24.78 26.92 29.02
C LEU A 386 -24.26 27.93 28.01
N SER A 387 -23.45 27.47 27.05
CA SER A 387 -22.97 28.27 25.92
C SER A 387 -23.09 27.47 24.63
N LEU A 388 -24.07 27.85 23.80
CA LEU A 388 -24.27 27.23 22.48
C LEU A 388 -23.13 27.58 21.51
N ARG A 389 -22.49 28.76 21.67
CA ARG A 389 -21.38 29.19 20.80
C ARG A 389 -20.12 28.35 21.01
N SER A 390 -19.73 28.14 22.26
CA SER A 390 -18.53 27.35 22.60
C SER A 390 -18.85 25.87 22.87
N LYS A 391 -20.12 25.47 22.73
CA LYS A 391 -20.65 24.13 23.03
C LYS A 391 -20.32 23.68 24.45
N LEU A 392 -20.43 24.55 25.44
CA LEU A 392 -20.10 24.22 26.84
C LEU A 392 -21.36 24.14 27.69
N PHE A 393 -21.35 23.24 28.68
CA PHE A 393 -22.37 23.13 29.70
C PHE A 393 -21.74 23.01 31.09
N GLU A 394 -22.52 23.36 32.11
CA GLU A 394 -22.22 23.17 33.51
C GLU A 394 -23.53 22.92 34.28
N ILE A 395 -23.60 21.80 34.99
CA ILE A 395 -24.78 21.38 35.75
C ILE A 395 -24.36 20.92 37.14
N GLU A 396 -25.05 21.40 38.16
CA GLU A 396 -24.87 21.00 39.56
C GLU A 396 -25.93 19.97 39.93
N THR A 397 -25.57 18.95 40.69
CA THR A 397 -26.49 17.89 41.11
C THR A 397 -26.26 17.51 42.56
N THR A 398 -27.32 17.03 43.20
CA THR A 398 -27.26 16.37 44.51
C THR A 398 -27.50 14.87 44.39
N ASP A 399 -27.67 14.35 43.17
CA ASP A 399 -27.89 12.92 42.93
C ASP A 399 -26.60 12.15 43.17
N GLU A 400 -26.69 11.05 43.91
CA GLU A 400 -25.63 10.05 43.95
C GLU A 400 -25.38 9.52 42.52
N ASN A 401 -24.13 9.55 42.08
CA ASN A 401 -23.78 9.23 40.71
C ASN A 401 -22.46 8.46 40.64
N PHE A 402 -22.26 7.75 39.53
CA PHE A 402 -21.10 6.88 39.29
C PHE A 402 -19.75 7.59 39.43
N TYR A 403 -19.69 8.90 39.16
CA TYR A 403 -18.44 9.67 39.22
C TYR A 403 -18.19 10.34 40.57
N GLU A 404 -19.11 10.19 41.53
CA GLU A 404 -19.05 10.81 42.86
C GLU A 404 -18.77 12.32 42.78
N LYS A 405 -19.43 13.01 41.84
CA LYS A 405 -19.30 14.46 41.63
C LYS A 405 -20.58 15.22 41.89
N ASP A 406 -20.44 16.38 42.54
CA ASP A 406 -21.55 17.31 42.80
C ASP A 406 -21.83 18.24 41.60
N TYR A 407 -20.95 18.26 40.59
CA TYR A 407 -21.15 19.03 39.37
C TYR A 407 -20.44 18.39 38.17
N PHE A 408 -20.97 18.69 36.98
CA PHE A 408 -20.43 18.24 35.71
C PHE A 408 -20.24 19.43 34.77
N LYS A 409 -19.04 19.53 34.20
CA LYS A 409 -18.66 20.56 33.24
C LYS A 409 -18.04 19.93 32.01
N GLY A 410 -18.47 20.34 30.82
CA GLY A 410 -18.06 19.64 29.62
C GLY A 410 -18.56 20.23 28.30
N LYS A 411 -18.47 19.44 27.23
CA LYS A 411 -18.93 19.82 25.89
C LYS A 411 -20.31 19.26 25.57
N ILE A 412 -21.12 20.00 24.83
CA ILE A 412 -22.39 19.51 24.27
C ILE A 412 -22.08 18.75 22.98
N THR A 413 -22.68 17.59 22.76
CA THR A 413 -22.51 16.85 21.50
C THR A 413 -23.17 17.56 20.33
N ASP A 414 -22.71 17.26 19.11
CA ASP A 414 -23.25 17.87 17.88
C ASP A 414 -24.71 17.48 17.62
N GLU A 415 -25.11 16.30 18.09
CA GLU A 415 -26.49 15.82 18.07
C GLU A 415 -27.37 16.60 19.06
N ALA A 416 -26.88 16.78 20.30
CA ALA A 416 -27.65 17.38 21.38
C ALA A 416 -27.86 18.89 21.18
N ILE A 417 -26.88 19.60 20.64
CA ILE A 417 -26.87 21.08 20.61
C ILE A 417 -28.02 21.70 19.80
N ASN A 418 -28.61 20.94 18.87
CA ASN A 418 -29.70 21.38 18.02
C ASN A 418 -31.09 20.98 18.54
N THR A 419 -31.17 20.28 19.66
CA THR A 419 -32.45 19.89 20.27
C THR A 419 -33.17 21.11 20.84
N GLU A 420 -34.51 21.08 20.78
CA GLU A 420 -35.35 22.15 21.31
C GLU A 420 -35.15 22.34 22.82
N SER A 421 -34.98 21.24 23.57
CA SER A 421 -34.71 21.25 25.00
C SER A 421 -33.44 22.01 25.37
N ILE A 422 -32.35 21.86 24.62
CA ILE A 422 -31.07 22.56 24.90
C ILE A 422 -31.13 24.02 24.42
N ARG A 423 -31.77 24.28 23.28
CA ARG A 423 -31.87 25.65 22.74
C ARG A 423 -32.76 26.56 23.58
N ASN A 424 -33.79 25.99 24.21
CA ASN A 424 -34.73 26.72 25.07
C ASN A 424 -34.41 26.56 26.57
N ALA A 425 -33.30 25.90 26.91
CA ALA A 425 -32.90 25.70 28.29
C ALA A 425 -32.61 27.05 28.97
N THR A 426 -33.30 27.27 30.09
CA THR A 426 -33.09 28.42 30.97
C THR A 426 -32.15 28.04 32.11
N LEU A 427 -31.20 28.91 32.41
CA LEU A 427 -30.30 28.77 33.57
C LEU A 427 -31.09 28.78 34.88
N SER A 428 -30.51 28.16 35.92
CA SER A 428 -31.11 28.04 37.26
C SER A 428 -32.41 27.23 37.30
N GLN A 429 -32.72 26.47 36.24
CA GLN A 429 -33.79 25.47 36.24
C GLN A 429 -33.21 24.06 36.36
N THR A 430 -34.04 23.16 36.86
CA THR A 430 -33.72 21.74 37.01
C THR A 430 -34.04 20.98 35.73
N TYR A 431 -33.15 20.07 35.35
CA TYR A 431 -33.28 19.19 34.20
C TYR A 431 -32.82 17.79 34.56
N ILE A 432 -33.35 16.82 33.83
CA ILE A 432 -32.75 15.50 33.68
C ILE A 432 -31.71 15.61 32.57
N ALA A 433 -30.44 15.43 32.93
CA ALA A 433 -29.30 15.47 32.03
C ALA A 433 -28.71 14.07 31.84
N GLU A 434 -28.52 13.68 30.59
CA GLU A 434 -27.79 12.47 30.23
C GLU A 434 -26.34 12.84 29.90
N ILE A 435 -25.41 12.37 30.73
CA ILE A 435 -24.01 12.79 30.72
C ILE A 435 -23.13 11.57 30.52
N GLN A 436 -22.26 11.64 29.53
CA GLN A 436 -21.23 10.63 29.30
C GLN A 436 -19.89 11.16 29.80
N GLY A 437 -19.28 10.44 30.73
CA GLY A 437 -17.88 10.67 31.09
C GLY A 437 -16.97 9.83 30.22
N PHE A 438 -15.95 10.46 29.68
CA PHE A 438 -14.90 9.83 28.90
C PHE A 438 -13.56 10.42 29.31
N VAL A 439 -12.50 9.66 29.16
CA VAL A 439 -11.15 10.13 29.50
C VAL A 439 -10.69 11.06 28.37
N GLU A 440 -10.80 12.39 28.55
CA GLU A 440 -10.22 13.33 27.59
C GLU A 440 -8.75 13.49 27.89
N ILE A 441 -7.97 13.01 26.95
CA ILE A 441 -6.56 12.79 27.12
C ILE A 441 -5.80 14.06 26.70
N GLY A 442 -5.30 14.82 27.67
CA GLY A 442 -4.34 15.89 27.45
C GLY A 442 -2.95 15.37 27.05
N GLU A 443 -2.10 16.24 26.49
CA GLU A 443 -0.75 15.89 26.01
C GLU A 443 0.26 15.60 27.15
N THR A 444 -0.05 15.97 28.39
CA THR A 444 0.83 15.82 29.55
C THR A 444 0.45 14.63 30.44
N LYS A 445 1.46 14.07 31.11
CA LYS A 445 1.44 12.78 31.84
C LYS A 445 0.62 12.77 33.14
N ASP A 446 0.15 13.92 33.61
CA ASP A 446 -0.54 14.02 34.89
C ASP A 446 -1.99 14.44 34.68
N GLU A 447 -2.88 13.66 35.29
CA GLU A 447 -4.35 13.72 35.32
C GLU A 447 -5.08 12.97 34.19
N ASN A 448 -5.54 11.75 34.53
CA ASN A 448 -6.72 11.13 33.92
C ASN A 448 -7.97 11.96 34.28
N ASN A 449 -8.05 13.18 33.77
CA ASN A 449 -9.18 14.05 34.08
C ASN A 449 -10.37 13.63 33.22
N ILE A 450 -11.31 12.91 33.83
CA ILE A 450 -12.57 12.51 33.19
C ILE A 450 -13.27 13.80 32.75
N LYS A 451 -13.49 13.93 31.44
CA LYS A 451 -14.30 15.00 30.90
C LYS A 451 -15.66 14.48 30.52
N PHE A 452 -16.60 15.40 30.48
CA PHE A 452 -18.00 15.09 30.33
C PHE A 452 -18.52 15.63 29.01
N ARG A 453 -19.44 14.89 28.40
CA ARG A 453 -20.28 15.35 27.31
C ARG A 453 -21.73 15.27 27.71
N LEU A 454 -22.48 16.31 27.37
CA LEU A 454 -23.94 16.32 27.53
C LEU A 454 -24.55 15.70 26.27
N LEU A 455 -25.23 14.57 26.44
CA LEU A 455 -25.91 13.83 25.37
C LEU A 455 -27.35 14.31 25.17
N SER A 456 -28.05 14.63 26.25
CA SER A 456 -29.42 15.13 26.17
C SER A 456 -29.79 15.93 27.43
N LEU A 457 -30.79 16.80 27.28
CA LEU A 457 -31.40 17.58 28.36
C LEU A 457 -32.93 17.46 28.24
N SER A 458 -33.62 17.22 29.34
CA SER A 458 -35.10 17.20 29.40
C SER A 458 -35.58 17.81 30.72
N GLN A 459 -36.74 18.46 30.72
CA GLN A 459 -37.34 19.04 31.94
C GLN A 459 -38.19 18.02 32.69
#